data_AF-A0A075KJ20-F1
#
_entry.id   AF-A0A075KJ20-F1
#
_cell.length_a   1.000
_cell.length_b   1.000
_cell.length_c   1.000
_cell.angle_alpha   90.00
_cell.angle_beta   90.00
_cell.angle_gamma   90.00
#
_symmetry.space_group_name_H-M   'P 1'
#
loop_
_entity.id
_entity.type
_entity.pdbx_description
1 polymer ?
#
loop_
_entity_poly.entity_id
_entity_poly.type
_entity_poly.pdbx_seq_one_letter_code
_entity_poly.pdbx_strand_id
1 'polypeptide(L)' 'MCNYLHEEVLRLLAQQETSYAKPMNSQEIGEILKVTPSYIRSQLSQLVKVRLVRVRRGNGGGYYVMQEERQQDGSNERK' A
#
# COMPACT_ATOMS: atom_id res chain seq x y z
N MET A 1 -9.17 -13.94 -7.55
CA MET A 1 -8.47 -13.35 -8.70
C MET A 1 -7.43 -12.38 -8.17
N CYS A 2 -6.15 -12.57 -8.48
CA CYS A 2 -5.12 -11.55 -8.25
C CYS A 2 -5.40 -10.37 -9.18
N ASN A 3 -5.61 -9.20 -8.60
CA ASN A 3 -5.77 -7.97 -9.37
C ASN A 3 -4.38 -7.36 -9.56
N TYR A 4 -3.89 -7.34 -10.81
CA TYR A 4 -2.55 -6.82 -11.16
C TYR A 4 -2.30 -5.42 -10.60
N LEU A 5 -3.33 -4.57 -10.57
CA LEU A 5 -3.21 -3.22 -10.04
C LEU A 5 -3.02 -3.20 -8.51
N HIS A 6 -3.58 -4.15 -7.79
CA HIS A 6 -3.36 -4.24 -6.33
C HIS A 6 -1.89 -4.53 -6.01
N GLU A 7 -1.29 -5.48 -6.74
CA GLU A 7 0.11 -5.84 -6.55
C GLU A 7 1.04 -4.68 -6.91
N GLU A 8 0.78 -3.99 -8.02
CA GLU A 8 1.56 -2.82 -8.44
C GLU A 8 1.44 -1.66 -7.44
N VAL A 9 0.24 -1.39 -6.92
CA VAL A 9 0.05 -0.36 -5.88
C VAL A 9 0.82 -0.72 -4.60
N LEU A 10 0.75 -1.97 -4.15
CA LEU A 10 1.49 -2.42 -2.97
C LEU A 10 2.99 -2.33 -3.16
N ARG A 11 3.49 -2.76 -4.32
CA ARG A 11 4.91 -2.65 -4.70
C ARG A 11 5.36 -1.20 -4.71
N LEU A 12 4.59 -0.31 -5.31
CA LEU A 12 4.88 1.12 -5.35
C LEU A 12 4.97 1.73 -3.94
N LEU A 13 3.95 1.48 -3.11
CA LEU A 13 3.90 2.01 -1.75
C LEU A 13 5.06 1.48 -0.89
N ALA A 14 5.49 0.24 -1.10
CA ALA A 14 6.65 -0.36 -0.43
C ALA A 14 7.97 0.24 -0.93
N GLN A 15 8.16 0.37 -2.25
CA GLN A 15 9.35 0.97 -2.85
C GLN A 15 9.56 2.42 -2.43
N GLN A 16 8.47 3.14 -2.19
CA GLN A 16 8.49 4.54 -1.77
C GLN A 16 8.57 4.70 -0.24
N GLU A 17 8.72 3.58 0.48
CA GLU A 17 8.83 3.51 1.94
C GLU A 17 7.70 4.29 2.63
N THR A 18 6.49 4.17 2.08
CA THR A 18 5.35 4.93 2.59
C THR A 18 5.06 4.56 4.03
N SER A 19 4.74 5.57 4.83
CA SER A 19 4.48 5.43 6.25
C SER A 19 3.37 6.40 6.67
N TYR A 20 2.95 6.33 7.93
CA TYR A 20 2.00 7.30 8.46
C TYR A 20 2.49 8.75 8.32
N ALA A 21 3.79 8.99 8.51
CA ALA A 21 4.39 10.32 8.38
C ALA A 21 4.53 10.77 6.92
N LYS A 22 4.71 9.82 6.00
CA LYS A 22 4.90 10.06 4.56
C LYS A 22 3.95 9.18 3.73
N PRO A 23 2.63 9.46 3.74
CA PRO A 23 1.68 8.73 2.92
C PRO A 23 1.73 9.20 1.47
N MET A 24 1.21 8.39 0.55
CA MET A 24 1.06 8.75 -0.87
C MET A 24 -0.40 8.86 -1.26
N ASN A 25 -0.80 9.95 -1.89
CA ASN A 25 -2.19 10.21 -2.23
C ASN A 25 -2.59 9.56 -3.58
N SER A 26 -3.90 9.50 -3.85
CA SER A 26 -4.41 8.85 -5.06
C SER A 26 -3.99 9.53 -6.38
N GLN A 27 -3.67 10.81 -6.34
CA GLN A 27 -3.18 11.55 -7.51
C GLN A 27 -1.76 11.08 -7.86
N GLU A 28 -0.85 11.09 -6.89
CA GLU A 28 0.54 10.64 -7.05
C GLU A 28 0.61 9.19 -7.55
N ILE A 29 -0.16 8.29 -6.91
CA ILE A 29 -0.23 6.88 -7.31
C ILE A 29 -0.77 6.75 -8.75
N GLY A 30 -1.82 7.49 -9.09
CA GLY A 30 -2.42 7.47 -10.43
C GLY A 30 -1.49 7.98 -11.52
N GLU A 31 -0.71 9.03 -11.23
CA GLU A 31 0.28 9.58 -12.17
C GLU A 31 1.42 8.62 -12.47
N ILE A 32 1.89 7.88 -11.46
CA ILE A 32 2.94 6.87 -11.60
C ILE A 32 2.42 5.65 -12.37
N LEU A 33 1.25 5.13 -11.97
CA LEU A 33 0.66 3.93 -12.56
C LEU A 33 -0.12 4.17 -13.86
N LYS A 34 -0.21 5.43 -14.32
CA LYS A 34 -0.99 5.85 -15.51
C LYS A 34 -2.46 5.46 -15.43
N VAL A 35 -3.05 5.68 -14.27
CA VAL A 35 -4.42 5.30 -13.93
C VAL A 35 -5.14 6.49 -13.29
N THR A 36 -6.46 6.59 -13.48
CA THR A 36 -7.23 7.70 -12.91
C THR A 36 -7.26 7.64 -11.37
N PRO A 37 -7.17 8.80 -10.67
CA PRO A 37 -7.20 8.85 -9.22
C PRO A 37 -8.47 8.24 -8.61
N SER A 38 -9.61 8.36 -9.30
CA SER A 38 -10.88 7.74 -8.88
C SER A 38 -10.80 6.21 -8.87
N TYR A 39 -10.17 5.61 -9.88
CA TYR A 39 -9.99 4.17 -9.93
C TYR A 39 -9.01 3.69 -8.85
N ILE A 40 -7.92 4.43 -8.62
CA ILE A 40 -6.99 4.18 -7.52
C ILE A 40 -7.72 4.17 -6.16
N ARG A 41 -8.58 5.16 -5.89
CA ARG A 41 -9.39 5.19 -4.65
C ARG A 41 -10.30 3.97 -4.53
N SER A 42 -10.94 3.55 -5.64
CA SER A 42 -11.78 2.35 -5.66
C SER A 42 -10.99 1.09 -5.30
N GLN A 43 -9.82 0.90 -5.91
CA GLN A 43 -8.96 -0.27 -5.63
C GLN A 43 -8.39 -0.24 -4.21
N LEU A 44 -7.84 0.90 -3.78
CA LEU A 44 -7.28 1.04 -2.43
C LEU A 44 -8.34 0.87 -1.35
N SER A 45 -9.61 1.22 -1.60
CA SER A 45 -10.69 0.92 -0.65
C SER A 45 -10.85 -0.58 -0.37
N GLN A 46 -10.55 -1.44 -1.35
CA GLN A 46 -10.55 -2.89 -1.18
C GLN A 46 -9.33 -3.34 -0.36
N LEU A 47 -8.15 -2.79 -0.67
CA LEU A 47 -6.91 -3.08 0.05
C LEU A 47 -6.96 -2.64 1.52
N VAL A 48 -7.64 -1.54 1.83
CA VAL A 48 -7.90 -1.09 3.21
C VAL A 48 -8.78 -2.10 3.96
N LYS A 49 -9.82 -2.64 3.30
CA LYS A 49 -10.72 -3.64 3.92
C LYS A 49 -9.99 -4.91 4.31
N VAL A 50 -9.01 -5.35 3.49
CA VAL A 50 -8.17 -6.52 3.77
C VAL A 50 -6.89 -6.19 4.53
N ARG A 51 -6.76 -4.96 5.05
CA ARG A 51 -5.64 -4.50 5.89
C ARG A 51 -4.25 -4.55 5.26
N LEU A 52 -4.14 -4.57 3.93
CA LEU A 52 -2.84 -4.51 3.24
C LEU A 52 -2.29 -3.07 3.17
N VAL A 53 -3.17 -2.08 3.24
CA VAL A 53 -2.80 -0.66 3.28
C VAL A 53 -3.59 0.06 4.35
N ARG A 54 -3.05 1.17 4.84
CA ARG A 54 -3.68 2.08 5.81
C ARG A 54 -3.84 3.46 5.21
N VAL A 55 -4.73 4.26 5.80
CA VAL A 55 -5.05 5.62 5.33
C VAL A 55 -4.76 6.62 6.42
N ARG A 56 -3.99 7.66 6.11
CA ARG A 56 -3.88 8.89 6.91
C ARG A 56 -4.90 9.90 6.37
N ARG A 57 -5.78 10.40 7.24
CA ARG A 57 -6.79 11.40 6.91
C ARG A 57 -6.25 12.83 7.08
N GLY A 58 -6.89 13.80 6.44
CA GLY A 58 -6.57 15.23 6.56
C GLY A 58 -5.70 15.75 5.41
N ASN A 59 -5.23 17.00 5.55
CA ASN A 59 -4.38 17.66 4.56
C ASN A 59 -3.05 16.90 4.39
N GLY A 60 -2.68 16.66 3.12
CA GLY A 60 -1.55 15.79 2.79
C GLY A 60 -1.76 14.33 3.18
N GLY A 61 -3.01 13.90 3.40
CA GLY A 61 -3.36 12.51 3.67
C GLY A 61 -3.17 11.61 2.46
N GLY A 62 -3.19 10.30 2.70
CA GLY A 62 -2.94 9.32 1.66
C GLY A 62 -2.85 7.91 2.21
N TYR A 63 -2.29 7.03 1.40
CA TYR A 63 -2.17 5.61 1.64
C TYR A 63 -0.73 5.24 1.96
N TYR A 64 -0.57 4.24 2.81
CA TYR A 64 0.73 3.68 3.15
C TYR A 64 0.60 2.19 3.41
N VAL A 65 1.68 1.44 3.15
CA VAL A 65 1.72 0.01 3.41
C VAL A 65 1.55 -0.26 4.90
N MET A 66 0.78 -1.30 5.23
CA MET A 66 0.84 -1.86 6.57
C MET A 66 2.16 -2.62 6.65
N GLN A 67 3.13 -2.08 7.39
CA GLN A 67 4.27 -2.89 7.81
C GLN A 67 3.71 -3.93 8.77
N GLU A 68 3.45 -5.14 8.27
CA GLU A 68 3.53 -6.29 9.15
C GLU A 68 4.97 -6.28 9.68
N GLU A 69 5.13 -6.11 10.99
CA GLU A 69 6.37 -6.48 11.65
C GLU A 69 6.76 -7.82 11.05
N ARG A 70 7.89 -7.88 10.33
CA ARG A 70 8.40 -9.16 9.86
C ARG A 70 8.66 -10.00 11.11
N GLN A 71 7.69 -10.80 11.53
CA GLN A 71 8.00 -12.07 12.14
C GLN A 71 8.66 -12.87 11.02
N GLN A 72 9.96 -12.68 10.88
CA GLN A 72 10.85 -13.73 10.43
C GLN A 72 10.64 -14.87 11.42
N ASP A 73 9.64 -15.70 11.12
CA ASP A 73 9.46 -16.96 11.78
C ASP A 73 10.76 -17.73 11.62
N GLY A 74 11.36 -18.06 12.76
CA GLY A 74 12.65 -18.70 12.83
C GLY A 74 12.56 -20.09 12.24
N SER A 75 13.18 -20.29 11.08
CA SER A 75 13.65 -21.62 10.69
C SER A 75 14.83 -21.99 11.59
N ASN A 76 14.46 -22.48 12.77
CA ASN A 76 15.26 -23.23 13.70
C ASN A 76 15.84 -24.48 12.98
N GLU A 77 17.07 -24.39 12.48
CA GLU A 77 17.85 -25.58 12.13
C GLU A 77 18.87 -25.84 13.25
N ARG A 78 18.37 -26.47 14.32
CA ARG A 78 19.19 -27.26 15.24
C ARG A 78 19.41 -28.62 14.62
N LYS A 79 20.63 -28.90 14.18
CA LYS A 79 21.34 -30.13 14.56
C LYS A 79 22.83 -30.03 14.30
#